data_AF-A0A8E5IN28-F1
#
_entry.id   AF-A0A8E5IN28-F1
#
_cell.length_a   1.000
_cell.length_b   1.000
_cell.length_c   1.000
_cell.angle_alpha   90.00
_cell.angle_beta   90.00
_cell.angle_gamma   90.00
#
_symmetry.space_group_name_H-M   'P 1'
#
loop_
_entity.id
_entity.type
_entity.pdbx_description
1 polymer ?
#
loop_
_entity_poly.entity_id
_entity_poly.type
_entity_poly.pdbx_seq_one_letter_code
_entity_poly.pdbx_strand_id
1 'polypeptide(L)' 'MSPYGGGVRLDLDGTSVQVVTPQSPLGKALLGRTHGDTFELRGKSGLREMTIVDVW' A
#
# COMPACT_ATOMS: atom_id res chain seq x y z
N MET A 1 -15.51 8.69 9.10
CA MET A 1 -15.24 7.24 8.90
C MET A 1 -14.44 7.07 7.63
N SER A 2 -13.32 6.33 7.67
CA SER A 2 -12.54 6.02 6.46
C SER A 2 -13.29 4.97 5.63
N PRO A 3 -13.34 5.07 4.29
CA PRO A 3 -14.02 4.07 3.47
C PRO A 3 -13.46 2.67 3.74
N TYR A 4 -14.35 1.73 4.08
CA TYR A 4 -14.06 0.30 4.26
C TYR A 4 -12.87 -0.04 5.19
N GLY A 5 -12.55 0.79 6.18
CA GLY A 5 -11.42 0.54 7.09
C GLY A 5 -10.04 0.90 6.49
N GLY A 6 -9.98 1.66 5.40
CA GLY A 6 -8.71 2.12 4.85
C GLY A 6 -7.85 2.88 5.87
N GLY A 7 -6.58 2.49 5.98
CA GLY A 7 -5.62 3.04 6.93
C GLY A 7 -5.60 2.37 8.30
N VAL A 8 -6.55 1.47 8.60
CA VAL A 8 -6.55 0.66 9.83
C VAL A 8 -5.30 -0.21 9.86
N ARG A 9 -4.66 -0.27 11.03
CA ARG A 9 -3.57 -1.20 11.31
C ARG A 9 -4.11 -2.41 12.06
N LEU A 10 -3.66 -3.58 11.66
CA LEU A 10 -4.02 -4.86 12.26
C LEU A 10 -2.74 -5.60 12.64
N ASP A 11 -2.82 -6.40 13.70
CA ASP A 11 -1.78 -7.38 14.02
C ASP A 11 -2.25 -8.73 13.48
N LEU A 12 -1.44 -9.32 12.60
CA LEU A 12 -1.65 -10.66 12.07
C LEU A 12 -0.41 -11.49 12.41
N ASP A 13 -0.55 -12.43 13.34
CA ASP A 13 0.53 -13.33 13.79
C ASP A 13 1.82 -12.59 14.16
N GLY A 14 1.71 -11.45 14.87
CA GLY A 14 2.85 -10.61 15.27
C GLY A 14 3.36 -9.68 14.18
N THR A 15 2.70 -9.64 13.01
CA THR A 15 3.01 -8.75 11.90
C THR A 15 2.02 -7.60 11.85
N SER A 16 2.50 -6.38 12.03
CA SER A 16 1.69 -5.17 11.86
C SER A 16 1.44 -4.89 10.38
N VAL A 17 0.21 -5.13 9.93
CA VAL A 17 -0.24 -4.82 8.56
C VAL A 17 -1.13 -3.57 8.53
N GLN A 18 -1.18 -2.90 7.38
CA GLN A 18 -2.09 -1.76 7.17
C GLN A 18 -3.03 -2.04 6.00
N VAL A 19 -4.32 -1.80 6.22
CA VAL A 19 -5.34 -1.91 5.16
C VAL A 19 -5.19 -0.75 4.19
N VAL A 20 -4.97 -1.06 2.91
CA VAL A 20 -4.89 -0.09 1.82
C VAL A 20 -6.09 -0.30 0.90
N THR A 21 -6.90 0.74 0.70
CA THR A 21 -8.06 0.66 -0.20
C THR A 21 -7.66 1.01 -1.64
N PRO A 22 -8.33 0.45 -2.67
CA PRO A 22 -8.05 0.77 -4.08
C PRO A 22 -8.21 2.25 -4.43
N GLN A 23 -9.02 3.01 -3.67
CA GLN A 23 -9.23 4.43 -3.90
C GLN A 23 -8.09 5.31 -3.37
N SER A 24 -7.24 4.78 -2.47
CA SER A 24 -6.09 5.49 -1.93
C SER A 24 -5.00 5.68 -2.99
N PRO A 25 -4.12 6.70 -2.87
CA PRO A 25 -3.01 6.89 -3.81
C PRO A 25 -2.11 5.66 -3.94
N LEU A 26 -1.79 5.01 -2.83
CA LEU A 26 -1.01 3.77 -2.82
C LEU A 26 -1.76 2.62 -3.47
N GLY A 27 -3.04 2.42 -3.12
CA GLY A 27 -3.85 1.37 -3.72
C GLY A 27 -3.95 1.49 -5.24
N LYS A 28 -4.15 2.71 -5.77
CA LYS A 28 -4.15 2.96 -7.21
C LYS A 28 -2.82 2.62 -7.88
N ALA A 29 -1.71 2.93 -7.23
CA ALA A 29 -0.38 2.66 -7.78
C ALA A 29 -0.04 1.16 -7.82
N LEU A 30 -0.63 0.37 -6.92
CA LEU A 30 -0.43 -1.08 -6.81
C LEU A 30 -1.32 -1.91 -7.74
N LEU A 31 -2.47 -1.39 -8.17
CA LEU A 31 -3.41 -2.17 -9.01
C LEU A 31 -2.74 -2.68 -10.29
N GLY A 32 -2.79 -3.99 -10.50
CA GLY A 32 -2.22 -4.67 -11.66
C GLY A 32 -0.70 -4.86 -11.63
N ARG A 33 -0.02 -4.42 -10.56
CA ARG A 33 1.42 -4.66 -10.35
C ARG A 33 1.66 -6.04 -9.74
N THR A 34 2.87 -6.55 -9.93
CA THR A 34 3.30 -7.87 -9.46
C THR A 34 4.65 -7.79 -8.73
N HIS A 35 5.08 -8.89 -8.13
CA HIS A 35 6.39 -8.98 -7.46
C HIS A 35 7.52 -8.49 -8.37
N GLY A 36 8.41 -7.66 -7.82
CA GLY A 36 9.55 -7.06 -8.51
C GLY A 36 9.23 -5.75 -9.24
N ASP A 37 7.95 -5.41 -9.44
CA ASP A 37 7.60 -4.12 -10.04
C ASP A 37 8.00 -2.95 -9.15
N THR A 38 8.46 -1.89 -9.79
CA THR A 38 8.81 -0.62 -9.14
C THR A 38 7.83 0.47 -9.57
N PHE A 39 7.45 1.33 -8.62
CA PHE A 39 6.52 2.44 -8.85
C PHE A 39 6.86 3.64 -7.97
N GLU A 40 6.44 4.82 -8.42
CA GLU A 40 6.57 6.04 -7.65
C GLU A 40 5.29 6.35 -6.86
N LEU A 41 5.47 6.72 -5.59
CA LEU A 41 4.41 7.19 -4.73
C LEU A 41 4.66 8.63 -4.30
N ARG A 42 3.73 9.52 -4.63
CA ARG A 42 3.74 10.91 -4.14
C ARG A 42 3.06 10.99 -2.79
N GLY A 43 3.85 11.20 -1.73
CA GLY A 43 3.37 11.39 -0.37
C GLY A 43 3.57 12.82 0.14
N LYS A 44 3.21 13.06 1.41
CA LYS A 44 3.46 14.36 2.08
C LYS A 44 4.95 14.74 2.14
N SER A 45 5.84 13.75 2.17
CA SER A 45 7.29 13.96 2.19
C SER A 45 7.92 14.06 0.78
N GLY A 46 7.11 14.19 -0.28
CA GLY A 46 7.58 14.19 -1.66
C GLY A 46 7.42 12.85 -2.38
N LEU A 47 8.08 12.73 -3.53
CA LEU A 47 8.07 11.54 -4.38
C LEU A 47 9.02 10.48 -3.80
N ARG A 48 8.57 9.23 -3.73
CA ARG A 48 9.39 8.09 -3.33
C ARG A 48 9.23 6.98 -4.35
N GLU A 49 10.34 6.37 -4.74
CA GLU A 49 10.34 5.13 -5.49
C GLU A 49 10.22 3.94 -4.52
N MET A 50 9.42 2.94 -4.89
CA MET A 50 9.15 1.75 -4.09
C MET A 50 9.13 0.52 -4.99
N THR A 51 9.63 -0.60 -4.49
CA THR A 51 9.61 -1.90 -5.17
C THR A 51 8.75 -2.89 -4.39
N ILE A 52 7.95 -3.67 -5.10
CA ILE A 52 7.17 -4.76 -4.51
C ILE A 52 8.09 -5.94 -4.24
N VAL A 53 8.40 -6.19 -2.97
CA VAL A 53 9.33 -7.25 -2.55
C VAL A 53 8.67 -8.61 -2.42
N ASP A 54 7.35 -8.68 -2.23
CA ASP A 54 6.61 -9.93 -2.11
C ASP A 54 5.10 -9.72 -2.39
N VAL A 55 4.41 -10.78 -2.84
CA VAL A 55 2.94 -10.81 -3.06
C VAL A 55 2.45 -12.22 -2.72
N TRP A 56 1.52 -12.31 -1.77
CA TRP A 56 0.95 -13.56 -1.25
C TRP A 56 -0.58 -13.60 -1.37
#